data_AF-A0A8H4NUP5-F1
#
_entry.id   AF-A0A8H4NUP5-F1
#
_cell.length_a   1.000
_cell.length_b   1.000
_cell.length_c   1.000
_cell.angle_alpha   90.00
_cell.angle_beta   90.00
_cell.angle_gamma   90.00
#
_symmetry.space_group_name_H-M   'P 1'
#
loop_
_entity.id
_entity.type
_entity.pdbx_description
1 polymer ?
#
loop_
_entity_poly.entity_id
_entity_poly.type
_entity_poly.pdbx_seq_one_letter_code
_entity_poly.pdbx_strand_id
1 'polypeptide(L)'
;MPHFSFLGETSTSADTIIQMLNEDDQTQKDEMTKNWRDHKLQELNFVGTLGALLASCLSTTGSWPDVLPNGRNKPWSVRTMWFSGLVFALFSVVIAGVQSMRLHRLSAHPDGLSMIRNSLVRKRQSDNKARPSWLQVYAWEFSLAFLVLAIFCMVIGLTILIWAGTEFGPSKSREDGWWDGNSKSSKDERGKQVQLMAEVYCKARQVIVWLGEGTPETDDAIERIRAAAQRDDVPAGQESIPQPIKSLLERPWFRRVWVLQEVAAAQHIVILCGASQIDGYAFCLGLPSFIDLSESSGIISSVEYLIRVTLRIRPLGELMDMYHAHDATESLDKVFALLGMSTDGSPVTELKPDYSISWDVLFSRLITFLLGTKVTAKTSNDSRTAVITGQGTVIGKVASVGPRSNKERDYRVTITFAEPFQTLWSSSTWTLQTRIKGVQEDDILCVLEGASNPILIRQSGGLLFIIMISISTPKQQEDLPPTSASWKFVLTWDLDEKKENPQIGIAETWVHESILQCTEPHFPEPVRRGHLSRGVAQILSDAGQLEKAVEIFEKSIAYYNTTLTETDSTRVECLAELAVAYGSFQQWPKAKGLLEFVIRAGYANCYDFSQVIGFLTELIFVLKMGGFVYEDRKWQAV
;
A
#
# COMPACT_ATOMS: atom_id res chain seq x y z
N MET A 1 16.37 -66.12 8.26
CA MET A 1 15.78 -64.77 8.41
C MET A 1 14.29 -64.89 8.15
N PRO A 2 13.42 -64.49 9.08
CA PRO A 2 11.99 -64.58 8.89
C PRO A 2 11.55 -63.55 7.84
N HIS A 3 10.76 -63.99 6.87
CA HIS A 3 10.10 -63.10 5.94
C HIS A 3 9.15 -62.18 6.73
N PHE A 4 9.41 -60.88 6.69
CA PHE A 4 8.46 -59.85 7.10
C PHE A 4 7.26 -59.88 6.14
N SER A 5 6.24 -60.67 6.49
CA SER A 5 4.94 -60.69 5.81
C SER A 5 3.98 -59.76 6.53
N PHE A 6 3.96 -58.49 6.12
CA PHE A 6 2.97 -57.50 6.57
C PHE A 6 1.54 -57.77 6.05
N LEU A 7 1.39 -58.75 5.14
CA LEU A 7 0.12 -59.31 4.67
C LEU A 7 -0.03 -60.76 5.15
N GLY A 8 0.11 -60.96 6.46
CA GLY A 8 -0.13 -62.25 7.10
C GLY A 8 -1.61 -62.52 7.28
N GLU A 9 -2.37 -62.65 6.18
CA GLU A 9 -3.76 -63.16 6.17
C GLU A 9 -4.19 -63.49 4.72
N THR A 10 -3.53 -64.45 4.08
CA THR A 10 -4.04 -65.10 2.85
C THR A 10 -4.15 -66.62 3.00
N SER A 11 -4.18 -67.13 4.24
CA SER A 11 -4.57 -68.51 4.48
C SER A 11 -6.04 -68.70 4.11
N THR A 12 -6.94 -67.80 4.52
CA THR A 12 -8.39 -68.00 4.36
C THR A 12 -8.89 -68.02 2.90
N SER A 13 -8.40 -67.12 2.01
CA SER A 13 -8.84 -67.08 0.60
C SER A 13 -8.26 -68.22 -0.24
N ALA A 14 -6.99 -68.59 -0.03
CA ALA A 14 -6.37 -69.70 -0.75
C ALA A 14 -6.84 -71.05 -0.21
N ASP A 15 -7.00 -71.19 1.10
CA ASP A 15 -7.48 -72.41 1.75
C ASP A 15 -8.93 -72.69 1.38
N THR A 16 -9.80 -71.68 1.28
CA THR A 16 -11.17 -71.85 0.78
C THR A 16 -11.21 -72.31 -0.68
N ILE A 17 -10.32 -71.80 -1.54
CA ILE A 17 -10.19 -72.27 -2.92
C ILE A 17 -9.67 -73.72 -2.96
N ILE A 18 -8.71 -74.08 -2.10
CA ILE A 18 -8.17 -75.45 -1.99
C ILE A 18 -9.24 -76.42 -1.49
N GLN A 19 -10.04 -76.02 -0.51
CA GLN A 19 -11.15 -76.79 0.03
C GLN A 19 -12.26 -76.98 -1.03
N MET A 20 -12.67 -75.90 -1.70
CA MET A 20 -13.64 -75.94 -2.81
C MET A 20 -13.19 -76.87 -3.95
N LEU A 21 -11.90 -76.94 -4.25
CA LEU A 21 -11.39 -77.78 -5.34
C LEU A 21 -11.28 -79.27 -4.95
N ASN A 22 -11.08 -79.58 -3.68
CA ASN A 22 -10.82 -80.94 -3.17
C ASN A 22 -11.98 -81.59 -2.41
N GLU A 23 -13.14 -80.93 -2.31
CA GLU A 23 -14.35 -81.53 -1.74
C GLU A 23 -14.83 -82.76 -2.55
N ASP A 24 -15.21 -83.82 -1.83
CA ASP A 24 -15.60 -85.13 -2.39
C ASP A 24 -17.08 -85.17 -2.81
N ASP A 25 -17.95 -84.42 -2.13
CA ASP A 25 -19.37 -84.29 -2.48
C ASP A 25 -19.58 -83.23 -3.57
N GLN A 26 -20.07 -83.66 -4.73
CA GLN A 26 -20.31 -82.81 -5.89
C GLN A 26 -21.34 -81.70 -5.61
N THR A 27 -22.33 -81.96 -4.75
CA THR A 27 -23.39 -80.99 -4.44
C THR A 27 -22.86 -79.84 -3.57
N GLN A 28 -22.14 -80.19 -2.50
CA GLN A 28 -21.44 -79.21 -1.66
C GLN A 28 -20.36 -78.44 -2.44
N LYS A 29 -19.66 -79.11 -3.35
CA LYS A 29 -18.67 -78.49 -4.23
C LYS A 29 -19.27 -77.41 -5.13
N ASP A 30 -20.44 -77.67 -5.69
CA ASP A 30 -21.17 -76.70 -6.52
C ASP A 30 -21.70 -75.53 -5.70
N GLU A 31 -22.18 -75.78 -4.48
CA GLU A 31 -22.62 -74.75 -3.53
C GLU A 31 -21.47 -73.84 -3.08
N MET A 32 -20.31 -74.40 -2.70
CA MET A 32 -19.12 -73.63 -2.36
C MET A 32 -18.61 -72.79 -3.54
N THR A 33 -18.67 -73.34 -4.77
CA THR A 33 -18.28 -72.60 -5.98
C THR A 33 -19.22 -71.43 -6.26
N LYS A 34 -20.53 -71.63 -6.02
CA LYS A 34 -21.54 -70.57 -6.16
C LYS A 34 -21.32 -69.46 -5.14
N ASN A 35 -21.07 -69.81 -3.88
CA ASN A 35 -20.79 -68.86 -2.80
C ASN A 35 -19.51 -68.07 -3.07
N TRP A 36 -18.43 -68.74 -3.51
CA TRP A 36 -17.18 -68.07 -3.89
C TRP A 36 -17.38 -67.07 -5.04
N ARG A 37 -18.12 -67.48 -6.08
CA ARG A 37 -18.44 -66.62 -7.22
C ARG A 37 -19.19 -65.37 -6.77
N ASP A 38 -20.24 -65.55 -5.98
CA ASP A 38 -21.11 -64.44 -5.55
C ASP A 38 -20.36 -63.46 -4.65
N HIS A 39 -19.53 -63.96 -3.72
CA HIS A 39 -18.63 -63.13 -2.92
C HIS A 39 -17.60 -62.40 -3.78
N LYS A 40 -16.98 -63.06 -4.75
CA LYS A 40 -16.01 -62.41 -5.65
C LYS A 40 -16.66 -61.36 -6.55
N LEU A 41 -17.90 -61.58 -6.98
CA LEU A 41 -18.64 -60.60 -7.77
C LEU A 41 -18.98 -59.35 -6.94
N GLN A 42 -19.37 -59.53 -5.68
CA GLN A 42 -19.57 -58.43 -4.73
C GLN A 42 -18.27 -57.65 -4.46
N GLU A 43 -17.16 -58.36 -4.26
CA GLU A 43 -15.83 -57.76 -4.07
C GLU A 43 -15.41 -56.92 -5.29
N LEU A 44 -15.55 -57.44 -6.51
CA LEU A 44 -15.20 -56.72 -7.73
C LEU A 44 -16.08 -55.48 -7.97
N ASN A 45 -17.38 -55.59 -7.68
CA ASN A 45 -18.28 -54.43 -7.76
C ASN A 45 -17.91 -53.35 -6.72
N PHE A 46 -17.58 -53.77 -5.49
CA PHE A 46 -17.10 -52.85 -4.45
C PHE A 46 -15.81 -52.15 -4.89
N VAL A 47 -14.81 -52.90 -5.38
CA VAL A 47 -13.54 -52.36 -5.89
C VAL A 47 -13.76 -51.41 -7.07
N GLY A 48 -14.68 -51.73 -7.99
CA GLY A 48 -15.05 -50.85 -9.10
C GLY A 48 -15.64 -49.51 -8.64
N THR A 49 -16.54 -49.52 -7.65
CA THR A 49 -17.12 -48.28 -7.10
C THR A 49 -16.10 -47.45 -6.31
N LEU A 50 -15.30 -48.09 -5.44
CA LEU A 50 -14.31 -47.41 -4.62
C LEU A 50 -13.15 -46.87 -5.45
N GLY A 51 -12.72 -47.61 -6.48
CA GLY A 51 -11.71 -47.15 -7.44
C GLY A 51 -12.16 -45.90 -8.22
N ALA A 52 -13.43 -45.84 -8.63
CA ALA A 52 -13.98 -44.67 -9.32
C ALA A 52 -14.06 -43.44 -8.39
N LEU A 53 -14.50 -43.63 -7.14
CA LEU A 53 -14.50 -42.57 -6.12
C LEU A 53 -13.09 -42.06 -5.84
N LEU A 54 -12.12 -42.97 -5.69
CA LEU A 54 -10.72 -42.62 -5.43
C LEU A 54 -10.09 -41.87 -6.62
N ALA A 55 -10.38 -42.28 -7.85
CA ALA A 55 -9.93 -41.58 -9.05
C ALA A 55 -10.50 -40.15 -9.12
N SER A 56 -11.78 -39.97 -8.76
CA SER A 56 -12.40 -38.64 -8.67
C SER A 56 -11.71 -37.77 -7.61
N CYS A 57 -11.48 -38.30 -6.41
CA CYS A 57 -10.78 -37.59 -5.34
C CYS A 57 -9.36 -37.18 -5.76
N LEU A 58 -8.60 -38.09 -6.36
CA LEU A 58 -7.24 -37.82 -6.84
C LEU A 58 -7.22 -36.78 -7.96
N SER A 59 -8.20 -36.80 -8.87
CA SER A 59 -8.35 -35.77 -9.91
C SER A 59 -8.60 -34.39 -9.30
N THR A 60 -9.48 -34.29 -8.30
CA THR A 60 -9.73 -33.03 -7.58
C THR A 60 -8.51 -32.56 -6.78
N THR A 61 -7.70 -33.46 -6.20
CA THR A 61 -6.46 -33.04 -5.51
C THR A 61 -5.43 -32.42 -6.46
N GLY A 62 -5.47 -32.77 -7.75
CA GLY A 62 -4.64 -32.16 -8.78
C GLY A 62 -4.96 -30.70 -9.09
N SER A 63 -6.15 -30.21 -8.72
CA SER A 63 -6.54 -28.80 -8.92
C SER A 63 -6.08 -27.86 -7.79
N TRP A 64 -5.38 -28.39 -6.78
CA TRP A 64 -4.88 -27.58 -5.68
C TRP A 64 -3.73 -26.67 -6.15
N PRO A 65 -3.59 -25.44 -5.62
CA PRO A 65 -2.59 -24.46 -6.08
C PRO A 65 -1.16 -24.99 -5.99
N ASP A 66 -0.32 -24.70 -6.99
CA ASP A 66 1.06 -25.21 -7.09
C ASP A 66 2.03 -24.60 -6.07
N VAL A 67 1.64 -23.49 -5.45
CA VAL A 67 2.41 -22.81 -4.43
C VAL A 67 1.82 -23.15 -3.06
N LEU A 68 2.67 -23.68 -2.19
CA LEU A 68 2.32 -23.99 -0.81
C LEU A 68 2.20 -22.68 0.01
N PRO A 69 1.49 -22.69 1.15
CA PRO A 69 1.32 -21.51 2.00
C PRO A 69 2.63 -20.83 2.43
N ASN A 70 3.74 -21.58 2.46
CA ASN A 70 5.09 -21.09 2.75
C ASN A 70 5.83 -20.49 1.54
N GLY A 71 5.14 -20.25 0.42
CA GLY A 71 5.70 -19.65 -0.80
C GLY A 71 6.59 -20.59 -1.64
N ARG A 72 6.74 -21.86 -1.25
CA ARG A 72 7.50 -22.85 -2.02
C ARG A 72 6.60 -23.60 -3.00
N ASN A 73 7.16 -23.96 -4.14
CA ASN A 73 6.47 -24.83 -5.10
C ASN A 73 6.26 -26.22 -4.51
N LYS A 74 5.12 -26.84 -4.83
CA LYS A 74 4.85 -28.24 -4.49
C LYS A 74 6.01 -29.12 -4.98
N PRO A 75 6.55 -30.00 -4.12
CA PRO A 75 7.59 -30.93 -4.54
C PRO A 75 7.06 -31.84 -5.65
N TRP A 76 7.87 -32.05 -6.68
CA TRP A 76 7.50 -32.85 -7.86
C TRP A 76 7.07 -34.28 -7.50
N SER A 77 7.57 -34.82 -6.38
CA SER A 77 7.22 -36.12 -5.81
C SER A 77 5.74 -36.25 -5.44
N VAL A 78 5.10 -35.17 -4.98
CA VAL A 78 3.66 -35.18 -4.65
C VAL A 78 2.84 -35.32 -5.94
N ARG A 79 3.22 -34.57 -6.98
CA ARG A 79 2.57 -34.62 -8.29
C ARG A 79 2.70 -35.99 -8.94
N THR A 80 3.89 -36.60 -8.91
CA THR A 80 4.09 -37.96 -9.44
C THR A 80 3.31 -39.00 -8.65
N MET A 81 3.19 -38.85 -7.34
CA MET A 81 2.44 -39.77 -6.49
C MET A 81 0.93 -39.70 -6.78
N TRP A 82 0.36 -38.50 -6.97
CA TRP A 82 -1.05 -38.35 -7.34
C TRP A 82 -1.37 -38.92 -8.72
N PHE A 83 -0.54 -38.63 -9.73
CA PHE A 83 -0.75 -39.21 -11.08
C PHE A 83 -0.57 -40.74 -11.10
N SER A 84 0.40 -41.27 -10.36
CA SER A 84 0.57 -42.72 -10.22
C SER A 84 -0.65 -43.36 -9.52
N GLY A 85 -1.14 -42.73 -8.45
CA GLY A 85 -2.35 -43.18 -7.77
C GLY A 85 -3.59 -43.16 -8.67
N LEU A 86 -3.73 -42.12 -9.50
CA LEU A 86 -4.84 -41.99 -10.45
C LEU A 86 -4.80 -43.11 -11.49
N VAL A 87 -3.61 -43.39 -12.03
CA VAL A 87 -3.39 -44.49 -12.99
C VAL A 87 -3.77 -45.83 -12.35
N PHE A 88 -3.31 -46.11 -11.12
CA PHE A 88 -3.65 -47.35 -10.43
C PHE A 88 -5.16 -47.47 -10.11
N ALA A 89 -5.82 -46.38 -9.72
CA ALA A 89 -7.26 -46.37 -9.51
C ALA A 89 -8.04 -46.70 -10.79
N LEU A 90 -7.65 -46.13 -11.93
CA LEU A 90 -8.25 -46.43 -13.23
C LEU A 90 -8.02 -47.90 -13.65
N PHE A 91 -6.80 -48.41 -13.48
CA PHE A 91 -6.51 -49.83 -13.75
C PHE A 91 -7.35 -50.76 -12.86
N SER A 92 -7.53 -50.43 -11.58
CA SER A 92 -8.37 -51.19 -10.67
C SER A 92 -9.81 -51.31 -11.18
N VAL A 93 -10.42 -50.19 -11.60
CA VAL A 93 -11.79 -50.15 -12.14
C VAL A 93 -11.93 -50.94 -13.44
N VAL A 94 -10.99 -50.77 -14.38
CA VAL A 94 -11.02 -51.46 -15.67
C VAL A 94 -10.87 -52.97 -15.48
N ILE A 95 -9.92 -53.41 -14.64
CA ILE A 95 -9.71 -54.83 -14.36
C ILE A 95 -10.92 -55.42 -13.61
N ALA A 96 -11.49 -54.69 -12.64
CA ALA A 96 -12.71 -55.11 -11.94
C ALA A 96 -13.87 -55.33 -12.93
N GLY A 97 -14.08 -54.38 -13.84
CA GLY A 97 -15.14 -54.48 -14.85
C GLY A 97 -14.96 -55.65 -15.80
N VAL A 98 -13.73 -55.87 -16.30
CA VAL A 98 -13.42 -57.01 -17.18
C VAL A 98 -13.60 -58.35 -16.45
N GLN A 99 -13.18 -58.44 -15.18
CA GLN A 99 -13.33 -59.63 -14.36
C GLN A 99 -14.80 -59.92 -14.02
N SER A 100 -15.57 -58.89 -13.66
CA SER A 100 -17.01 -59.00 -13.38
C SER A 100 -17.79 -59.46 -14.61
N MET A 101 -17.52 -58.85 -15.79
CA MET A 101 -18.13 -59.29 -17.06
C MET A 101 -17.78 -60.75 -17.40
N ARG A 102 -16.52 -61.15 -17.20
CA ARG A 102 -16.10 -62.54 -17.45
C ARG A 102 -16.81 -63.52 -16.53
N LEU A 103 -16.95 -63.17 -15.25
CA LEU A 103 -17.62 -64.02 -14.26
C LEU A 103 -19.13 -64.12 -14.53
N HIS A 104 -19.79 -63.01 -14.91
CA HIS A 104 -21.18 -63.01 -15.35
C HIS A 104 -21.39 -63.88 -16.59
N ARG A 105 -20.52 -63.77 -17.61
CA ARG A 105 -20.60 -64.64 -18.81
C ARG A 105 -20.44 -66.11 -18.48
N LEU A 106 -19.52 -66.45 -17.58
CA LEU A 106 -19.34 -67.83 -17.11
C LEU A 106 -20.55 -68.33 -16.30
N SER A 107 -21.19 -67.46 -15.52
CA SER A 107 -22.38 -67.81 -14.73
C SER A 107 -23.62 -68.11 -15.57
N ALA A 108 -23.70 -67.59 -16.80
CA ALA A 108 -24.80 -67.84 -17.73
C ALA A 108 -24.64 -69.14 -18.53
N HIS A 109 -23.49 -69.80 -18.45
CA HIS A 109 -23.23 -71.06 -19.15
C HIS A 109 -23.79 -72.25 -18.36
N PRO A 110 -24.42 -73.26 -19.00
CA PRO A 110 -24.98 -74.43 -18.30
C PRO A 110 -23.97 -75.16 -17.40
N ASP A 111 -22.73 -75.28 -17.85
CA ASP A 111 -21.62 -75.88 -17.11
C ASP A 111 -20.71 -74.84 -16.40
N GLY A 112 -21.21 -73.63 -16.15
CA GLY A 112 -20.44 -72.47 -15.70
C GLY A 112 -19.62 -72.70 -14.42
N LEU A 113 -20.18 -73.41 -13.44
CA LEU A 113 -19.50 -73.73 -12.18
C LEU A 113 -18.30 -74.68 -12.39
N SER A 114 -18.39 -75.59 -13.36
CA SER A 114 -17.28 -76.50 -13.69
C SER A 114 -16.17 -75.76 -14.44
N MET A 115 -16.53 -74.82 -15.33
CA MET A 115 -15.58 -73.97 -16.05
C MET A 115 -14.81 -73.03 -15.11
N ILE A 116 -15.48 -72.47 -14.10
CA ILE A 116 -14.82 -71.64 -13.06
C ILE A 116 -13.78 -72.47 -12.31
N ARG A 117 -14.14 -73.68 -11.85
CA ARG A 117 -13.21 -74.60 -11.17
C ARG A 117 -12.03 -74.99 -12.06
N ASN A 118 -12.29 -75.36 -13.31
CA ASN A 118 -11.23 -75.71 -14.27
C ASN A 118 -10.31 -74.51 -14.58
N SER A 119 -10.83 -73.28 -14.54
CA SER A 119 -10.03 -72.06 -14.69
C SER A 119 -9.15 -71.71 -13.49
N LEU A 120 -9.32 -72.40 -12.36
CA LEU A 120 -8.52 -72.22 -11.14
C LEU A 120 -7.50 -73.36 -10.94
N VAL A 121 -7.57 -74.46 -11.70
CA VAL A 121 -6.72 -75.65 -11.55
C VAL A 121 -5.54 -75.63 -12.52
N ARG A 122 -4.31 -75.90 -12.02
CA ARG A 122 -3.10 -75.94 -12.87
C ARG A 122 -2.70 -77.35 -13.33
N LYS A 123 -2.78 -78.35 -12.43
CA LYS A 123 -2.43 -79.76 -12.71
C LYS A 123 -3.06 -80.67 -11.64
N ARG A 124 -3.59 -81.83 -12.04
CA ARG A 124 -4.10 -82.86 -11.12
C ARG A 124 -2.95 -83.81 -10.78
N GLN A 125 -2.64 -83.99 -9.50
CA GLN A 125 -1.56 -84.87 -9.05
C GLN A 125 -2.05 -86.34 -9.02
N SER A 126 -1.13 -87.31 -9.01
CA SER A 126 -1.43 -88.76 -8.95
C SER A 126 -2.34 -89.17 -7.79
N ASP A 127 -2.43 -88.38 -6.72
CA ASP A 127 -3.29 -88.61 -5.54
C ASP A 127 -4.71 -88.02 -5.69
N ASN A 128 -5.15 -87.73 -6.91
CA ASN A 128 -6.48 -87.17 -7.25
C ASN A 128 -6.82 -85.78 -6.69
N LYS A 129 -5.95 -85.19 -5.85
CA LYS A 129 -6.05 -83.82 -5.31
C LYS A 129 -5.67 -82.76 -6.35
N ALA A 130 -6.47 -81.72 -6.47
CA ALA A 130 -6.27 -80.57 -7.35
C ALA A 130 -5.50 -79.45 -6.63
N ARG A 131 -4.48 -78.88 -7.28
CA ARG A 131 -3.77 -77.70 -6.79
C ARG A 131 -4.18 -76.45 -7.58
N PRO A 132 -4.44 -75.31 -6.90
CA PRO A 132 -4.78 -74.08 -7.57
C PRO A 132 -3.60 -73.53 -8.37
N SER A 133 -3.91 -72.86 -9.48
CA SER A 133 -2.95 -72.08 -10.24
C SER A 133 -2.74 -70.73 -9.56
N TRP A 134 -1.65 -70.60 -8.81
CA TRP A 134 -1.32 -69.35 -8.11
C TRP A 134 -1.31 -68.13 -9.03
N LEU A 135 -0.90 -68.27 -10.29
CA LEU A 135 -0.95 -67.18 -11.27
C LEU A 135 -2.38 -66.69 -11.54
N GLN A 136 -3.36 -67.59 -11.57
CA GLN A 136 -4.75 -67.23 -11.78
C GLN A 136 -5.38 -66.70 -10.49
N VAL A 137 -5.02 -67.24 -9.33
CA VAL A 137 -5.45 -66.71 -8.02
C VAL A 137 -5.00 -65.25 -7.85
N TYR A 138 -3.71 -64.97 -8.09
CA TYR A 138 -3.20 -63.59 -8.11
C TYR A 138 -3.84 -62.75 -9.21
N ALA A 139 -4.20 -63.35 -10.35
CA ALA A 139 -4.89 -62.62 -11.41
C ALA A 139 -6.24 -62.06 -10.93
N TRP A 140 -7.00 -62.82 -10.15
CA TRP A 140 -8.26 -62.38 -9.55
C TRP A 140 -8.08 -61.35 -8.42
N GLU A 141 -6.89 -61.27 -7.83
CA GLU A 141 -6.56 -60.30 -6.78
C GLU A 141 -5.94 -58.99 -7.33
N PHE A 142 -5.58 -58.93 -8.62
CA PHE A 142 -4.93 -57.74 -9.20
C PHE A 142 -5.76 -56.46 -9.09
N SER A 143 -7.08 -56.55 -9.28
CA SER A 143 -7.95 -55.37 -9.20
C SER A 143 -7.88 -54.73 -7.79
N LEU A 144 -7.87 -55.56 -6.75
CA LEU A 144 -7.72 -55.12 -5.36
C LEU A 144 -6.31 -54.60 -5.08
N ALA A 145 -5.28 -55.26 -5.60
CA ALA A 145 -3.89 -54.83 -5.43
C ALA A 145 -3.63 -53.42 -6.00
N PHE A 146 -4.18 -53.12 -7.19
CA PHE A 146 -4.09 -51.77 -7.78
C PHE A 146 -4.86 -50.73 -6.97
N LEU A 147 -6.01 -51.08 -6.39
CA LEU A 147 -6.75 -50.19 -5.50
C LEU A 147 -5.94 -49.85 -4.25
N VAL A 148 -5.34 -50.85 -3.62
CA VAL A 148 -4.50 -50.67 -2.43
C VAL A 148 -3.28 -49.81 -2.76
N LEU A 149 -2.63 -50.04 -3.90
CA LEU A 149 -1.50 -49.22 -4.35
C LEU A 149 -1.90 -47.76 -4.61
N ALA A 150 -3.09 -47.51 -5.17
CA ALA A 150 -3.62 -46.17 -5.35
C ALA A 150 -3.85 -45.45 -4.01
N ILE A 151 -4.36 -46.15 -3.00
CA ILE A 151 -4.54 -45.61 -1.64
C ILE A 151 -3.20 -45.28 -1.00
N PHE A 152 -2.19 -46.15 -1.11
CA PHE A 152 -0.84 -45.88 -0.62
C PHE A 152 -0.23 -44.65 -1.28
N CYS A 153 -0.35 -44.52 -2.60
CA CYS A 153 0.08 -43.32 -3.31
C CYS A 153 -0.63 -42.06 -2.78
N MET A 154 -1.94 -42.12 -2.55
CA MET A 154 -2.69 -40.99 -2.01
C MET A 154 -2.19 -40.59 -0.61
N VAL A 155 -2.06 -41.56 0.30
CA VAL A 155 -1.63 -41.31 1.68
C VAL A 155 -0.21 -40.77 1.73
N ILE A 156 0.73 -41.36 0.99
CA ILE A 156 2.12 -40.89 0.94
C ILE A 156 2.21 -39.49 0.29
N GLY A 157 1.42 -39.24 -0.76
CA GLY A 157 1.35 -37.91 -1.38
C GLY A 157 0.85 -36.85 -0.40
N LEU A 158 -0.18 -37.18 0.39
CA LEU A 158 -0.73 -36.30 1.43
C LEU A 158 0.25 -36.07 2.58
N THR A 159 0.96 -37.10 3.05
CA THR A 159 1.95 -36.92 4.14
C THR A 159 3.13 -36.08 3.70
N ILE A 160 3.63 -36.25 2.47
CA ILE A 160 4.68 -35.37 1.91
C ILE A 160 4.15 -33.95 1.73
N LEU A 161 2.90 -33.77 1.27
CA LEU A 161 2.29 -32.45 1.12
C LEU A 161 2.17 -31.74 2.47
N ILE A 162 1.65 -32.42 3.50
CA ILE A 162 1.51 -31.88 4.85
C ILE A 162 2.89 -31.54 5.39
N TRP A 163 3.86 -32.46 5.29
CA TRP A 163 5.22 -32.22 5.78
C TRP A 163 5.90 -31.03 5.06
N ALA A 164 5.72 -30.90 3.75
CA ALA A 164 6.20 -29.76 2.98
C ALA A 164 5.46 -28.45 3.35
N GLY A 165 4.21 -28.55 3.81
CA GLY A 165 3.40 -27.43 4.29
C GLY A 165 3.68 -27.02 5.74
N THR A 166 4.11 -27.94 6.61
CA THR A 166 4.28 -27.73 8.06
C THR A 166 5.73 -27.48 8.49
N GLU A 167 6.52 -26.75 7.70
CA GLU A 167 7.78 -26.08 8.11
C GLU A 167 8.93 -26.89 8.78
N PHE A 168 8.95 -28.22 8.79
CA PHE A 168 10.10 -28.99 9.30
C PHE A 168 11.16 -29.23 8.21
N GLY A 169 12.10 -28.29 8.02
CA GLY A 169 13.29 -28.45 7.17
C GLY A 169 14.60 -27.98 7.86
N PRO A 170 15.79 -28.47 7.45
CA PRO A 170 17.06 -28.36 8.21
C PRO A 170 17.71 -26.97 8.25
N SER A 171 17.03 -25.91 7.82
CA SER A 171 17.66 -24.63 7.47
C SER A 171 16.89 -23.37 7.90
N LYS A 172 16.18 -23.36 9.03
CA LYS A 172 15.55 -22.12 9.53
C LYS A 172 15.83 -21.86 11.01
N SER A 173 15.94 -20.56 11.33
CA SER A 173 16.23 -19.98 12.64
C SER A 173 15.00 -20.01 13.56
N ARG A 174 15.25 -19.95 14.86
CA ARG A 174 14.37 -20.27 16.01
C ARG A 174 13.31 -19.21 16.35
N GLU A 175 13.05 -18.23 15.48
CA GLU A 175 12.26 -17.02 15.85
C GLU A 175 10.81 -16.96 15.34
N ASP A 176 10.38 -17.83 14.43
CA ASP A 176 8.98 -17.84 13.95
C ASP A 176 8.12 -18.82 14.78
N GLY A 177 6.97 -18.35 15.26
CA GLY A 177 6.10 -19.05 16.21
C GLY A 177 5.32 -20.22 15.62
N TRP A 178 4.78 -21.07 16.50
CA TRP A 178 4.06 -22.32 16.15
C TRP A 178 2.67 -22.08 15.52
N TRP A 179 2.11 -20.87 15.57
CA TRP A 179 0.78 -20.55 15.01
C TRP A 179 0.76 -19.24 14.25
N ASP A 180 1.43 -19.18 13.10
CA ASP A 180 1.31 -17.99 12.25
C ASP A 180 0.16 -18.19 11.27
N GLY A 181 -0.70 -17.16 11.15
CA GLY A 181 -1.98 -17.17 10.44
C GLY A 181 -1.88 -17.43 8.94
N ASN A 182 -1.57 -18.66 8.57
CA ASN A 182 -1.31 -19.14 7.21
C ASN A 182 -2.59 -19.27 6.35
N SER A 183 -3.59 -18.40 6.58
CA SER A 183 -4.84 -18.32 5.81
C SER A 183 -5.00 -17.00 5.04
N LYS A 184 -4.00 -16.12 5.01
CA LYS A 184 -4.00 -14.98 4.10
C LYS A 184 -3.20 -15.36 2.85
N SER A 185 -3.89 -15.34 1.70
CA SER A 185 -3.33 -15.24 0.35
C SER A 185 -1.94 -14.58 0.35
N SER A 186 -0.98 -15.14 -0.38
CA SER A 186 0.39 -14.61 -0.41
C SER A 186 0.36 -13.10 -0.64
N LYS A 187 1.19 -12.35 0.09
CA LYS A 187 1.29 -10.88 -0.05
C LYS A 187 1.52 -10.46 -1.51
N ASP A 188 2.13 -11.33 -2.31
CA ASP A 188 2.31 -11.20 -3.77
C ASP A 188 0.99 -11.31 -4.55
N GLU A 189 0.11 -12.27 -4.22
CA GLU A 189 -1.24 -12.35 -4.79
C GLU A 189 -2.07 -11.10 -4.45
N ARG A 190 -2.00 -10.63 -3.19
CA ARG A 190 -2.68 -9.39 -2.78
C ARG A 190 -2.18 -8.19 -3.59
N GLY A 191 -0.87 -8.06 -3.81
CA GLY A 191 -0.28 -7.01 -4.64
C GLY A 191 -0.84 -7.00 -6.07
N LYS A 192 -0.98 -8.18 -6.68
CA LYS A 192 -1.58 -8.35 -8.02
C LYS A 192 -3.07 -8.03 -8.04
N GLN A 193 -3.84 -8.49 -7.06
CA GLN A 193 -5.27 -8.21 -6.97
C GLN A 193 -5.56 -6.72 -6.77
N VAL A 194 -4.74 -6.03 -5.96
CA VAL A 194 -4.88 -4.60 -5.71
C VAL A 194 -4.74 -3.78 -6.99
N GLN A 195 -3.84 -4.18 -7.89
CA GLN A 195 -3.69 -3.53 -9.21
C GLN A 195 -4.93 -3.69 -10.10
N LEU A 196 -5.75 -4.72 -9.87
CA LEU A 196 -6.97 -4.98 -10.63
C LEU A 196 -8.21 -4.27 -10.08
N MET A 197 -8.18 -3.71 -8.85
CA MET A 197 -9.38 -3.13 -8.22
C MET A 197 -10.05 -2.05 -9.07
N ALA A 198 -9.27 -1.09 -9.56
CA ALA A 198 -9.79 -0.02 -10.42
C ALA A 198 -10.44 -0.57 -11.69
N GLU A 199 -9.87 -1.63 -12.29
CA GLU A 199 -10.42 -2.27 -13.49
C GLU A 199 -11.73 -3.00 -13.20
N VAL A 200 -11.84 -3.67 -12.05
CA VAL A 200 -13.05 -4.38 -11.63
C VAL A 200 -14.22 -3.41 -11.45
N TYR A 201 -14.03 -2.32 -10.68
CA TYR A 201 -15.09 -1.34 -10.46
C TYR A 201 -15.45 -0.56 -11.73
N CYS A 202 -14.46 -0.25 -12.58
CA CYS A 202 -14.69 0.39 -13.87
C CYS A 202 -15.52 -0.47 -14.82
N LYS A 203 -15.35 -1.80 -14.79
CA LYS A 203 -16.15 -2.74 -15.59
C LYS A 203 -17.49 -3.09 -14.97
N ALA A 204 -17.72 -2.77 -13.69
CA ALA A 204 -18.98 -3.05 -13.03
C ALA A 204 -20.08 -2.15 -13.59
N ARG A 205 -21.22 -2.76 -13.96
CA ARG A 205 -22.42 -2.01 -14.39
C ARG A 205 -22.92 -1.06 -13.31
N GLN A 206 -22.79 -1.48 -12.05
CA GLN A 206 -23.27 -0.74 -10.88
C GLN A 206 -22.45 -1.13 -9.67
N VAL A 207 -22.11 -0.14 -8.85
CA VAL A 207 -21.41 -0.31 -7.57
C VAL A 207 -22.39 0.00 -6.45
N ILE A 208 -22.54 -0.96 -5.54
CA ILE A 208 -23.39 -0.83 -4.36
C ILE A 208 -22.52 -0.46 -3.18
N VAL A 209 -22.76 0.73 -2.65
CA VAL A 209 -22.15 1.22 -1.40
C VAL A 209 -23.03 0.79 -0.25
N TRP A 210 -22.57 -0.18 0.53
CA TRP A 210 -23.30 -0.65 1.72
C TRP A 210 -22.75 0.02 2.99
N LEU A 211 -23.58 0.83 3.64
CA LEU A 211 -23.22 1.58 4.86
C LEU A 211 -23.48 0.81 6.16
N GLY A 212 -24.05 -0.40 6.07
CA GLY A 212 -24.41 -1.24 7.22
C GLY A 212 -25.92 -1.28 7.48
N GLU A 213 -26.30 -1.89 8.60
CA GLU A 213 -27.69 -1.99 9.02
C GLU A 213 -28.32 -0.61 9.26
N GLY A 214 -29.56 -0.46 8.79
CA GLY A 214 -30.33 0.77 8.91
C GLY A 214 -30.96 0.90 10.29
N THR A 215 -30.98 2.11 10.80
CA THR A 215 -31.76 2.54 11.95
C THR A 215 -32.82 3.56 11.50
N PRO A 216 -33.88 3.80 12.28
CA PRO A 216 -34.87 4.83 11.94
C PRO A 216 -34.24 6.21 11.67
N GLU A 217 -33.13 6.53 12.34
CA GLU A 217 -32.36 7.75 12.13
C GLU A 217 -31.63 7.76 10.78
N THR A 218 -30.99 6.67 10.37
CA THR A 218 -30.30 6.63 9.07
C THR A 218 -31.28 6.62 7.90
N ASP A 219 -32.46 6.01 8.09
CA ASP A 219 -33.53 6.02 7.10
C ASP A 219 -34.09 7.45 6.91
N ASP A 220 -34.34 8.17 8.01
CA ASP A 220 -34.72 9.59 7.99
C ASP A 220 -33.63 10.46 7.34
N ALA A 221 -32.35 10.18 7.60
CA ALA A 221 -31.22 10.89 6.99
C ALA A 221 -31.22 10.76 5.46
N ILE A 222 -31.40 9.53 4.94
CA ILE A 222 -31.46 9.27 3.50
C ILE A 222 -32.65 10.00 2.85
N GLU A 223 -33.82 9.99 3.49
CA GLU A 223 -35.01 10.67 2.96
C GLU A 223 -34.82 12.19 2.92
N ARG A 224 -34.23 12.78 3.96
CA ARG A 224 -33.93 14.22 4.00
C ARG A 224 -32.97 14.65 2.90
N ILE A 225 -31.92 13.86 2.67
CA ILE A 225 -30.96 14.11 1.59
C ILE A 225 -31.66 13.99 0.23
N ARG A 226 -32.50 12.97 0.04
CA ARG A 226 -33.27 12.78 -1.20
C ARG A 226 -34.22 13.95 -1.45
N ALA A 227 -34.95 14.39 -0.43
CA ALA A 227 -35.88 15.52 -0.53
C ALA A 227 -35.15 16.84 -0.84
N ALA A 228 -33.95 17.05 -0.29
CA ALA A 228 -33.13 18.22 -0.60
C ALA A 228 -32.60 18.19 -2.03
N ALA A 229 -32.23 17.02 -2.55
CA ALA A 229 -31.75 16.86 -3.93
C ALA A 229 -32.80 17.22 -5.00
N GLN A 230 -34.09 17.21 -4.64
CA GLN A 230 -35.21 17.54 -5.54
C GLN A 230 -35.63 19.02 -5.47
N ARG A 231 -35.05 19.82 -4.57
CA ARG A 231 -35.34 21.25 -4.45
C ARG A 231 -34.39 22.04 -5.36
N ASP A 232 -34.93 22.90 -6.23
CA ASP A 232 -34.14 23.78 -7.10
C ASP A 232 -33.45 24.94 -6.36
N ASP A 233 -33.93 25.28 -5.16
CA ASP A 233 -33.30 26.24 -4.26
C ASP A 233 -32.39 25.51 -3.27
N VAL A 234 -31.08 25.74 -3.36
CA VAL A 234 -30.08 25.33 -2.35
C VAL A 234 -29.92 26.48 -1.35
N PRO A 235 -30.66 26.51 -0.22
CA PRO A 235 -30.31 27.41 0.86
C PRO A 235 -28.91 27.03 1.37
N ALA A 236 -28.07 28.05 1.59
CA ALA A 236 -26.78 27.91 2.24
C ALA A 236 -26.96 27.19 3.59
N GLY A 237 -26.02 26.30 3.92
CA GLY A 237 -26.13 25.29 4.98
C GLY A 237 -26.70 25.82 6.30
N GLN A 238 -27.50 24.99 6.97
CA GLN A 238 -27.91 25.27 8.34
C GLN A 238 -26.68 25.28 9.26
N GLU A 239 -26.66 26.18 10.26
CA GLU A 239 -25.58 26.34 11.26
C GLU A 239 -25.26 25.04 12.05
N SER A 240 -26.08 23.99 11.93
CA SER A 240 -25.84 22.70 12.58
C SER A 240 -26.29 21.54 11.71
N ILE A 241 -25.39 20.56 11.52
CA ILE A 241 -25.69 19.31 10.80
C ILE A 241 -26.75 18.54 11.60
N PRO A 242 -27.91 18.19 11.00
CA PRO A 242 -28.92 17.38 11.68
C PRO A 242 -28.35 16.05 12.19
N GLN A 243 -28.70 15.66 13.43
CA GLN A 243 -28.22 14.42 14.06
C GLN A 243 -28.37 13.15 13.19
N PRO A 244 -29.49 12.94 12.46
CA PRO A 244 -29.64 11.80 11.55
C PRO A 244 -28.53 11.75 10.47
N ILE A 245 -28.24 12.90 9.85
CA ILE A 245 -27.24 13.04 8.79
C ILE A 245 -25.85 12.86 9.37
N LYS A 246 -25.58 13.43 10.54
CA LYS A 246 -24.32 13.25 11.25
C LYS A 246 -24.04 11.77 11.54
N SER A 247 -25.02 11.04 12.06
CA SER A 247 -24.89 9.59 12.36
C SER A 247 -24.61 8.76 11.10
N LEU A 248 -25.24 9.12 9.96
CA LEU A 248 -24.97 8.48 8.67
C LEU A 248 -23.52 8.70 8.22
N LEU A 249 -23.02 9.93 8.33
CA LEU A 249 -21.68 10.32 7.86
C LEU A 249 -20.53 9.86 8.78
N GLU A 250 -20.83 9.57 10.05
CA GLU A 250 -19.88 8.99 10.99
C GLU A 250 -19.62 7.50 10.74
N ARG A 251 -20.33 6.87 9.80
CA ARG A 251 -20.14 5.47 9.46
C ARG A 251 -18.72 5.22 8.92
N PRO A 252 -18.10 4.07 9.27
CA PRO A 252 -16.69 3.79 8.92
C PRO A 252 -16.39 3.84 7.42
N TRP A 253 -17.37 3.55 6.56
CA TRP A 253 -17.19 3.55 5.11
C TRP A 253 -16.62 4.88 4.60
N PHE A 254 -17.16 6.02 5.05
CA PHE A 254 -16.70 7.34 4.60
C PHE A 254 -15.24 7.62 4.93
N ARG A 255 -14.68 6.98 5.96
CA ARG A 255 -13.30 7.21 6.39
C ARG A 255 -12.29 6.37 5.64
N ARG A 256 -12.68 5.29 4.95
CA ARG A 256 -11.73 4.33 4.36
C ARG A 256 -11.08 4.89 3.10
N VAL A 257 -9.77 4.75 2.96
CA VAL A 257 -9.05 5.21 1.75
C VAL A 257 -9.44 4.45 0.48
N TRP A 258 -9.75 3.16 0.61
CA TRP A 258 -10.11 2.31 -0.54
C TRP A 258 -11.40 2.75 -1.23
N VAL A 259 -12.35 3.32 -0.48
CA VAL A 259 -13.64 3.81 -0.98
C VAL A 259 -13.46 4.80 -2.13
N LEU A 260 -12.36 5.55 -2.12
CA LEU A 260 -12.06 6.53 -3.17
C LEU A 260 -11.94 5.87 -4.55
N GLN A 261 -11.26 4.71 -4.65
CA GLN A 261 -11.20 3.95 -5.90
C GLN A 261 -12.55 3.34 -6.27
N GLU A 262 -13.25 2.77 -5.28
CA GLU A 262 -14.54 2.11 -5.50
C GLU A 262 -15.56 3.06 -6.14
N VAL A 263 -15.58 4.30 -5.63
CA VAL A 263 -16.50 5.37 -6.04
C VAL A 263 -16.03 6.03 -7.33
N ALA A 264 -14.76 6.44 -7.41
CA ALA A 264 -14.25 7.15 -8.59
C ALA A 264 -14.29 6.29 -9.86
N ALA A 265 -14.16 4.96 -9.71
CA ALA A 265 -14.18 3.99 -10.81
C ALA A 265 -15.57 3.59 -11.25
N ALA A 266 -16.59 3.77 -10.40
CA ALA A 266 -17.92 3.29 -10.67
C ALA A 266 -18.59 4.03 -11.83
N GLN A 267 -19.27 3.29 -12.72
CA GLN A 267 -20.12 3.90 -13.74
C GLN A 267 -21.45 4.41 -13.17
N HIS A 268 -21.97 3.72 -12.15
CA HIS A 268 -23.22 4.05 -11.48
C HIS A 268 -23.15 3.62 -10.01
N ILE A 269 -23.49 4.50 -9.09
CA ILE A 269 -23.35 4.28 -7.64
C ILE A 269 -24.72 4.30 -6.99
N VAL A 270 -25.01 3.29 -6.18
CA VAL A 270 -26.18 3.28 -5.29
C VAL A 270 -25.73 3.09 -3.87
N ILE A 271 -26.13 4.01 -3.00
CA ILE A 271 -25.85 3.98 -1.57
C ILE A 271 -27.03 3.30 -0.87
N LEU A 272 -26.73 2.27 -0.09
CA LEU A 272 -27.68 1.44 0.65
C LEU A 272 -27.34 1.46 2.14
N CYS A 273 -28.34 1.66 2.98
CA CYS A 273 -28.26 1.51 4.43
C CYS A 273 -29.54 0.82 4.92
N GLY A 274 -29.42 -0.38 5.47
CA GLY A 274 -30.60 -1.20 5.77
C GLY A 274 -31.46 -1.47 4.54
N ALA A 275 -32.73 -1.08 4.59
CA ALA A 275 -33.67 -1.18 3.49
C ALA A 275 -33.75 0.10 2.62
N SER A 276 -33.12 1.19 3.07
CA SER A 276 -33.14 2.48 2.39
C SER A 276 -32.05 2.57 1.33
N GLN A 277 -32.39 3.15 0.18
CA GLN A 277 -31.46 3.33 -0.94
C GLN A 277 -31.52 4.75 -1.51
N ILE A 278 -30.39 5.27 -1.97
CA ILE A 278 -30.31 6.55 -2.68
C ILE A 278 -29.27 6.46 -3.79
N ASP A 279 -29.59 7.11 -4.92
CA ASP A 279 -28.63 7.26 -6.01
C ASP A 279 -27.46 8.15 -5.58
N GLY A 280 -26.24 7.80 -5.99
CA GLY A 280 -25.03 8.53 -5.59
C GLY A 280 -25.06 10.00 -6.03
N TYR A 281 -25.56 10.28 -7.23
CA TYR A 281 -25.66 11.66 -7.73
C TYR A 281 -26.71 12.46 -6.94
N ALA A 282 -27.87 11.86 -6.64
CA ALA A 282 -28.88 12.48 -5.78
C ALA A 282 -28.34 12.75 -4.37
N PHE A 283 -27.55 11.82 -3.81
CA PHE A 283 -26.89 12.02 -2.52
C PHE A 283 -25.97 13.26 -2.54
N CYS A 284 -25.14 13.41 -3.58
CA CYS A 284 -24.24 14.56 -3.73
C CYS A 284 -24.93 15.89 -4.01
N LEU A 285 -26.14 15.88 -4.59
CA LEU A 285 -26.93 17.09 -4.76
C LEU A 285 -27.60 17.53 -3.45
N GLY A 286 -28.10 16.57 -2.67
CA GLY A 286 -28.81 16.86 -1.42
C GLY A 286 -27.90 17.21 -0.24
N LEU A 287 -26.77 16.52 -0.09
CA LEU A 287 -25.86 16.65 1.06
C LEU A 287 -25.36 18.09 1.30
N PRO A 288 -24.97 18.86 0.26
CA PRO A 288 -24.57 20.27 0.38
C PRO A 288 -25.53 21.20 1.10
N SER A 289 -26.82 20.85 1.19
CA SER A 289 -27.86 21.65 1.85
C SER A 289 -27.81 21.56 3.38
N PHE A 290 -27.13 20.53 3.91
CA PHE A 290 -27.09 20.23 5.35
C PHE A 290 -25.70 20.39 5.95
N ILE A 291 -24.68 20.55 5.12
CA ILE A 291 -23.29 20.61 5.53
C ILE A 291 -22.66 21.88 4.97
N ASP A 292 -22.17 22.72 5.87
CA ASP A 292 -21.14 23.69 5.52
C ASP A 292 -19.82 22.93 5.35
N LEU A 293 -19.43 22.72 4.09
CA LEU A 293 -18.19 22.02 3.73
C LEU A 293 -16.93 22.83 4.06
N SER A 294 -17.08 24.04 4.62
CA SER A 294 -15.96 24.85 5.13
C SER A 294 -15.54 24.45 6.56
N GLU A 295 -16.45 23.90 7.39
CA GLU A 295 -16.18 23.56 8.80
C GLU A 295 -16.21 22.04 9.12
N SER A 296 -16.65 21.20 8.17
CA SER A 296 -16.81 19.75 8.38
C SER A 296 -15.64 18.92 7.82
N SER A 297 -15.50 17.68 8.30
CA SER A 297 -14.31 16.83 8.09
C SER A 297 -13.97 16.65 6.60
N GLY A 298 -12.73 16.99 6.22
CA GLY A 298 -12.24 16.90 4.83
C GLY A 298 -12.47 15.53 4.17
N ILE A 299 -12.63 14.48 4.98
CA ILE A 299 -13.02 13.12 4.58
C ILE A 299 -14.33 13.08 3.77
N ILE A 300 -15.39 13.76 4.23
CA ILE A 300 -16.72 13.69 3.58
C ILE A 300 -16.72 14.49 2.28
N SER A 301 -16.12 15.68 2.29
CA SER A 301 -15.97 16.51 1.08
C SER A 301 -15.19 15.77 -0.01
N SER A 302 -14.22 14.95 0.38
CA SER A 302 -13.41 14.14 -0.51
C SER A 302 -14.22 13.04 -1.23
N VAL A 303 -15.08 12.32 -0.50
CA VAL A 303 -15.95 11.29 -1.11
C VAL A 303 -17.06 11.91 -1.98
N GLU A 304 -17.68 13.00 -1.52
CA GLU A 304 -18.69 13.73 -2.31
C GLU A 304 -18.12 14.21 -3.64
N TYR A 305 -16.89 14.75 -3.62
CA TYR A 305 -16.21 15.20 -4.83
C TYR A 305 -16.01 14.05 -5.83
N LEU A 306 -15.57 12.88 -5.38
CA LEU A 306 -15.34 11.72 -6.26
C LEU A 306 -16.63 11.10 -6.80
N ILE A 307 -17.75 11.16 -6.08
CA ILE A 307 -19.03 10.74 -6.66
C ILE A 307 -19.42 11.63 -7.85
N ARG A 308 -18.97 12.90 -7.87
CA ARG A 308 -19.23 13.83 -8.98
C ARG A 308 -18.23 13.73 -10.14
N VAL A 309 -17.07 13.09 -9.96
CA VAL A 309 -15.95 13.09 -10.93
C VAL A 309 -15.32 11.70 -11.07
N THR A 310 -15.10 11.22 -12.30
CA THR A 310 -14.58 9.87 -12.64
C THR A 310 -13.05 9.71 -12.48
N LEU A 311 -12.52 8.47 -12.43
CA LEU A 311 -11.07 8.14 -12.37
C LEU A 311 -10.14 8.92 -13.33
N ARG A 312 -8.85 9.02 -12.93
CA ARG A 312 -7.72 9.70 -13.63
C ARG A 312 -7.85 11.21 -13.68
N ILE A 313 -7.93 11.83 -12.51
CA ILE A 313 -8.21 13.26 -12.39
C ILE A 313 -6.93 14.07 -12.19
N ARG A 314 -6.00 13.58 -11.34
CA ARG A 314 -4.89 14.38 -10.80
C ARG A 314 -3.59 13.58 -10.58
N PRO A 315 -2.44 14.27 -10.49
CA PRO A 315 -1.18 13.68 -10.06
C PRO A 315 -1.27 13.05 -8.66
N LEU A 316 -0.44 12.04 -8.38
CA LEU A 316 -0.45 11.30 -7.12
C LEU A 316 -0.22 12.22 -5.91
N GLY A 317 0.65 13.22 -6.02
CA GLY A 317 0.92 14.16 -4.94
C GLY A 317 -0.31 14.94 -4.49
N GLU A 318 -1.15 15.38 -5.42
CA GLU A 318 -2.42 16.05 -5.09
C GLU A 318 -3.41 15.10 -4.43
N LEU A 319 -3.49 13.85 -4.91
CA LEU A 319 -4.34 12.84 -4.28
C LEU A 319 -3.88 12.59 -2.83
N MET A 320 -2.57 12.50 -2.59
CA MET A 320 -2.04 12.36 -1.23
C MET A 320 -2.49 13.55 -0.35
N ASP A 321 -2.33 14.78 -0.83
CA ASP A 321 -2.75 15.98 -0.08
C ASP A 321 -4.26 16.00 0.18
N MET A 322 -5.09 15.54 -0.76
CA MET A 322 -6.55 15.48 -0.63
C MET A 322 -7.06 14.33 0.25
N TYR A 323 -6.32 13.22 0.35
CA TYR A 323 -6.89 11.98 0.89
C TYR A 323 -6.07 11.34 2.01
N HIS A 324 -4.92 11.91 2.40
CA HIS A 324 -4.08 11.39 3.49
C HIS A 324 -4.82 11.14 4.81
N ALA A 325 -5.86 11.92 5.13
CA ALA A 325 -6.66 11.78 6.35
C ALA A 325 -7.59 10.54 6.36
N HIS A 326 -7.74 9.80 5.26
CA HIS A 326 -8.61 8.62 5.19
C HIS A 326 -7.98 7.41 5.87
N ASP A 327 -8.68 6.77 6.80
CA ASP A 327 -8.26 5.57 7.52
C ASP A 327 -7.88 4.42 6.59
N ALA A 328 -6.83 3.69 6.99
CA ALA A 328 -6.32 2.51 6.32
C ALA A 328 -5.90 1.48 7.36
N THR A 329 -6.28 0.22 7.16
CA THR A 329 -5.91 -0.88 8.07
C THR A 329 -4.42 -1.17 8.00
N GLU A 330 -3.86 -1.16 6.79
CA GLU A 330 -2.42 -1.21 6.56
C GLU A 330 -1.92 0.17 6.15
N SER A 331 -0.75 0.58 6.67
CA SER A 331 -0.17 1.89 6.35
C SER A 331 0.09 2.04 4.84
N LEU A 332 0.57 0.99 4.18
CA LEU A 332 0.88 0.96 2.74
C LEU A 332 -0.34 1.27 1.86
N ASP A 333 -1.55 0.94 2.32
CA ASP A 333 -2.79 1.17 1.58
C ASP A 333 -3.05 2.67 1.36
N LYS A 334 -2.50 3.56 2.21
CA LYS A 334 -2.60 5.03 2.03
C LYS A 334 -2.04 5.51 0.69
N VAL A 335 -1.04 4.81 0.16
CA VAL A 335 -0.40 5.13 -1.12
C VAL A 335 -0.99 4.27 -2.23
N PHE A 336 -1.07 2.94 -2.03
CA PHE A 336 -1.54 2.02 -3.06
C PHE A 336 -3.01 2.24 -3.46
N ALA A 337 -3.86 2.67 -2.53
CA ALA A 337 -5.24 3.05 -2.83
C ALA A 337 -5.33 4.35 -3.65
N LEU A 338 -4.32 5.21 -3.67
CA LEU A 338 -4.34 6.44 -4.48
C LEU A 338 -3.67 6.24 -5.84
N LEU A 339 -2.71 5.32 -5.93
CA LEU A 339 -1.98 5.00 -7.16
C LEU A 339 -2.89 4.55 -8.32
N GLY A 340 -3.95 3.80 -8.03
CA GLY A 340 -4.91 3.37 -9.06
C GLY A 340 -5.74 4.52 -9.66
N MET A 341 -5.73 5.69 -9.03
CA MET A 341 -6.50 6.88 -9.45
C MET A 341 -5.63 7.97 -10.08
N SER A 342 -4.30 7.90 -9.95
CA SER A 342 -3.40 8.95 -10.41
C SER A 342 -3.30 9.02 -11.93
N THR A 343 -3.10 10.24 -12.46
CA THR A 343 -2.84 10.48 -13.89
C THR A 343 -1.41 10.21 -14.31
N ASP A 344 -0.49 10.18 -13.34
CA ASP A 344 0.92 9.91 -13.56
C ASP A 344 1.04 8.45 -14.06
N GLY A 345 1.18 8.31 -15.37
CA GLY A 345 0.95 7.06 -16.09
C GLY A 345 1.78 5.88 -15.60
N SER A 346 1.28 4.67 -15.90
CA SER A 346 1.80 3.32 -15.63
C SER A 346 2.89 3.21 -14.56
N PRO A 347 2.67 2.45 -13.46
CA PRO A 347 3.53 2.44 -12.30
C PRO A 347 4.99 2.30 -12.72
N VAL A 348 5.76 3.36 -12.49
CA VAL A 348 7.22 3.26 -12.42
C VAL A 348 7.49 2.04 -11.57
N THR A 349 8.37 1.15 -12.04
CA THR A 349 8.65 -0.16 -11.42
C THR A 349 8.86 -0.08 -9.90
N GLU A 350 9.23 1.08 -9.40
CA GLU A 350 9.50 1.42 -8.01
C GLU A 350 8.26 1.49 -7.10
N LEU A 351 7.09 1.94 -7.60
CA LEU A 351 5.87 2.15 -6.81
C LEU A 351 4.80 1.06 -6.98
N LYS A 352 5.16 -0.09 -7.55
CA LYS A 352 4.20 -1.20 -7.69
C LYS A 352 3.72 -1.70 -6.32
N PRO A 353 2.42 -2.02 -6.17
CA PRO A 353 1.88 -2.61 -4.96
C PRO A 353 2.64 -3.87 -4.54
N ASP A 354 3.44 -3.72 -3.48
CA ASP A 354 4.22 -4.78 -2.86
C ASP A 354 4.00 -4.69 -1.35
N TYR A 355 3.35 -5.71 -0.78
CA TYR A 355 3.04 -5.78 0.65
C TYR A 355 4.15 -6.46 1.47
N SER A 356 5.28 -6.81 0.83
CA SER A 356 6.45 -7.39 1.49
C SER A 356 7.39 -6.34 2.08
N ILE A 357 7.32 -5.09 1.62
CA ILE A 357 8.14 -3.97 2.08
C ILE A 357 7.56 -3.30 3.33
N SER A 358 8.42 -2.64 4.09
CA SER A 358 8.06 -1.76 5.21
C SER A 358 7.64 -0.36 4.72
N TRP A 359 6.99 0.39 5.61
CA TRP A 359 6.45 1.72 5.30
C TRP A 359 7.53 2.74 4.96
N ASP A 360 8.65 2.76 5.70
CA ASP A 360 9.81 3.62 5.42
C ASP A 360 10.32 3.50 3.98
N VAL A 361 10.45 2.26 3.49
CA VAL A 361 10.92 1.98 2.12
C VAL A 361 9.92 2.51 1.10
N LEU A 362 8.61 2.25 1.29
CA LEU A 362 7.58 2.76 0.37
C LEU A 362 7.54 4.29 0.39
N PHE A 363 7.65 4.89 1.58
CA PHE A 363 7.54 6.32 1.76
C PHE A 363 8.73 7.06 1.16
N SER A 364 9.95 6.53 1.30
CA SER A 364 11.15 7.05 0.63
C SER A 364 11.03 6.99 -0.89
N ARG A 365 10.50 5.87 -1.44
CA ARG A 365 10.21 5.75 -2.88
C ARG A 365 9.16 6.75 -3.35
N LEU A 366 8.10 6.98 -2.57
CA LEU A 366 7.08 7.98 -2.86
C LEU A 366 7.68 9.39 -2.92
N ILE A 367 8.51 9.77 -1.95
CA ILE A 367 9.14 11.09 -1.94
C ILE A 367 10.06 11.28 -3.16
N THR A 368 10.82 10.25 -3.51
CA THR A 368 11.70 10.27 -4.69
C THR A 368 10.89 10.39 -5.98
N PHE A 369 9.74 9.73 -6.06
CA PHE A 369 8.82 9.84 -7.19
C PHE A 369 8.20 11.24 -7.32
N LEU A 370 7.79 11.86 -6.20
CA LEU A 370 7.11 13.16 -6.21
C LEU A 370 8.08 14.34 -6.40
N LEU A 371 9.23 14.32 -5.72
CA LEU A 371 10.18 15.44 -5.66
C LEU A 371 11.44 15.24 -6.52
N GLY A 372 11.60 14.07 -7.13
CA GLY A 372 12.74 13.73 -7.98
C GLY A 372 13.94 13.14 -7.22
N THR A 373 14.94 12.68 -7.98
CA THR A 373 16.11 11.94 -7.47
C THR A 373 17.19 12.80 -6.83
N LYS A 374 17.13 14.13 -6.99
CA LYS A 374 18.09 15.07 -6.40
C LYS A 374 17.82 15.34 -4.91
N VAL A 375 16.67 14.90 -4.41
CA VAL A 375 16.23 15.11 -3.03
C VAL A 375 16.58 13.88 -2.21
N THR A 376 17.09 14.09 -0.99
CA THR A 376 17.36 13.01 -0.04
C THR A 376 16.33 13.05 1.07
N ALA A 377 15.74 11.90 1.39
CA ALA A 377 14.70 11.78 2.41
C ALA A 377 15.05 10.73 3.47
N LYS A 378 14.87 11.09 4.74
CA LYS A 378 14.88 10.17 5.88
C LYS A 378 13.45 9.97 6.37
N THR A 379 13.04 8.72 6.49
CA THR A 379 11.68 8.34 6.88
C THR A 379 11.71 7.56 8.17
N SER A 380 10.72 7.78 9.04
CA SER A 380 10.53 6.99 10.25
C SER A 380 9.59 5.81 10.00
N ASN A 381 9.81 4.69 10.70
CA ASN A 381 8.88 3.55 10.68
C ASN A 381 7.70 3.74 11.64
N ASP A 382 7.92 4.43 12.77
CA ASP A 382 6.92 4.59 13.84
C ASP A 382 6.05 5.85 13.65
N SER A 383 6.58 6.86 12.97
CA SER A 383 5.86 8.08 12.61
C SER A 383 5.79 8.22 11.10
N ARG A 384 4.63 8.57 10.52
CA ARG A 384 4.48 8.81 9.07
C ARG A 384 5.05 10.17 8.66
N THR A 385 6.22 10.48 9.20
CA THR A 385 6.92 11.75 9.06
C THR A 385 8.23 11.51 8.31
N ALA A 386 8.54 12.42 7.39
CA ALA A 386 9.78 12.43 6.64
C ALA A 386 10.51 13.75 6.84
N VAL A 387 11.84 13.67 6.91
CA VAL A 387 12.74 14.82 6.81
C VAL A 387 13.37 14.78 5.42
N ILE A 388 13.15 15.84 4.65
CA ILE A 388 13.48 15.95 3.24
C ILE A 388 14.50 17.07 3.07
N THR A 389 15.62 16.78 2.40
CA THR A 389 16.65 17.77 2.11
C THR A 389 16.94 17.87 0.62
N GLY A 390 16.99 19.09 0.10
CA GLY A 390 17.20 19.36 -1.31
C GLY A 390 17.54 20.82 -1.57
N GLN A 391 18.10 21.10 -2.73
CA GLN A 391 18.28 22.48 -3.21
C GLN A 391 16.99 22.95 -3.88
N GLY A 392 16.65 24.22 -3.77
CA GLY A 392 15.45 24.77 -4.39
C GLY A 392 15.41 26.29 -4.41
N THR A 393 14.35 26.84 -4.99
CA THR A 393 14.16 28.29 -5.08
C THR A 393 12.76 28.68 -4.64
N VAL A 394 12.66 29.81 -3.95
CA VAL A 394 11.39 30.43 -3.57
C VAL A 394 10.78 31.12 -4.77
N ILE A 395 9.51 30.82 -5.06
CA ILE A 395 8.77 31.43 -6.16
C ILE A 395 7.95 32.63 -5.67
N GLY A 396 7.37 32.53 -4.48
CA GLY A 396 6.48 33.56 -3.95
C GLY A 396 5.76 33.10 -2.70
N LYS A 397 4.70 33.82 -2.35
CA LYS A 397 3.87 33.54 -1.17
C LYS A 397 2.38 33.69 -1.44
N VAL A 398 1.58 33.03 -0.63
CA VAL A 398 0.11 33.15 -0.64
C VAL A 398 -0.29 34.51 -0.06
N ALA A 399 -0.98 35.30 -0.87
CA ALA A 399 -1.45 36.63 -0.52
C ALA A 399 -2.86 36.64 0.07
N SER A 400 -3.75 35.81 -0.47
CA SER A 400 -5.12 35.66 0.03
C SER A 400 -5.74 34.34 -0.42
N VAL A 401 -6.64 33.81 0.40
CA VAL A 401 -7.41 32.60 0.12
C VAL A 401 -8.89 32.95 0.18
N GLY A 402 -9.65 32.73 -0.90
CA GLY A 402 -11.07 33.05 -0.93
C GLY A 402 -11.87 32.21 -1.92
N PRO A 403 -13.21 32.14 -1.78
CA PRO A 403 -14.06 31.39 -2.70
C PRO A 403 -14.11 32.04 -4.10
N ARG A 404 -14.17 31.22 -5.14
CA ARG A 404 -14.22 31.63 -6.56
C ARG A 404 -15.57 32.26 -6.94
N SER A 405 -16.67 31.87 -6.29
CA SER A 405 -18.03 32.41 -6.47
C SER A 405 -18.94 31.99 -5.30
N ASN A 406 -20.03 32.73 -5.02
CA ASN A 406 -21.04 32.33 -4.04
C ASN A 406 -21.76 31.02 -4.40
N LYS A 407 -21.73 30.61 -5.67
CA LYS A 407 -22.37 29.37 -6.16
C LYS A 407 -21.39 28.22 -6.40
N GLU A 408 -20.12 28.53 -6.67
CA GLU A 408 -19.06 27.55 -6.86
C GLU A 408 -18.10 27.58 -5.68
N ARG A 409 -18.12 26.49 -4.91
CA ARG A 409 -17.32 26.32 -3.69
C ARG A 409 -15.82 26.06 -3.98
N ASP A 410 -15.30 26.38 -5.17
CA ASP A 410 -13.86 26.28 -5.48
C ASP A 410 -13.11 27.42 -4.77
N TYR A 411 -11.99 27.15 -4.12
CA TYR A 411 -11.14 28.21 -3.54
C TYR A 411 -10.18 28.74 -4.61
N ARG A 412 -9.90 30.03 -4.55
CA ARG A 412 -8.94 30.75 -5.39
C ARG A 412 -7.84 31.25 -4.46
N VAL A 413 -6.59 30.98 -4.83
CA VAL A 413 -5.42 31.35 -4.04
C VAL A 413 -4.63 32.40 -4.83
N THR A 414 -4.57 33.60 -4.29
CA THR A 414 -3.78 34.67 -4.91
C THR A 414 -2.34 34.50 -4.46
N ILE A 415 -1.38 34.49 -5.39
CA ILE A 415 0.05 34.32 -5.11
C ILE A 415 0.77 35.60 -5.51
N THR A 416 1.52 36.15 -4.56
CA THR A 416 2.47 37.23 -4.82
C THR A 416 3.82 36.60 -5.14
N PHE A 417 4.30 36.78 -6.36
CA PHE A 417 5.59 36.28 -6.80
C PHE A 417 6.74 37.10 -6.22
N ALA A 418 7.87 36.44 -5.93
CA ALA A 418 9.14 37.10 -5.64
C ALA A 418 9.79 37.59 -6.96
N GLU A 419 10.68 38.57 -6.90
CA GLU A 419 11.50 38.93 -8.07
C GLU A 419 12.52 37.80 -8.36
N PRO A 420 12.79 37.45 -9.64
CA PRO A 420 12.34 38.10 -10.88
C PRO A 420 11.00 37.58 -11.43
N PHE A 421 10.37 36.60 -10.78
CA PHE A 421 9.16 35.91 -11.27
C PHE A 421 7.95 36.84 -11.47
N GLN A 422 7.89 37.98 -10.77
CA GLN A 422 6.88 39.02 -10.99
C GLN A 422 6.81 39.51 -12.46
N THR A 423 7.95 39.52 -13.18
CA THR A 423 8.01 40.00 -14.57
C THR A 423 7.51 38.98 -15.58
N LEU A 424 7.63 37.68 -15.26
CA LEU A 424 7.27 36.56 -16.14
C LEU A 424 5.81 36.14 -15.95
N TRP A 425 5.31 36.20 -14.72
CA TRP A 425 3.97 35.76 -14.37
C TRP A 425 3.10 36.96 -13.97
N SER A 426 2.61 37.66 -15.00
CA SER A 426 1.76 38.86 -14.87
C SER A 426 0.37 38.59 -14.27
N SER A 427 -0.05 37.33 -14.16
CA SER A 427 -1.28 36.92 -13.48
C SER A 427 -0.98 36.41 -12.07
N SER A 428 -1.14 37.26 -11.07
CA SER A 428 -0.96 36.98 -9.62
C SER A 428 -2.01 36.03 -9.02
N THR A 429 -2.91 35.46 -9.83
CA THR A 429 -4.04 34.68 -9.33
C THR A 429 -3.93 33.23 -9.79
N TRP A 430 -3.68 32.31 -8.86
CA TRP A 430 -3.69 30.87 -9.12
C TRP A 430 -4.97 30.24 -8.55
N THR A 431 -5.76 29.61 -9.39
CA THR A 431 -6.91 28.83 -8.89
C THR A 431 -6.43 27.45 -8.47
N LEU A 432 -6.07 27.30 -7.19
CA LEU A 432 -5.85 26.02 -6.56
C LEU A 432 -7.20 25.39 -6.21
N GLN A 433 -7.58 24.33 -6.91
CA GLN A 433 -8.72 23.52 -6.52
C GLN A 433 -8.32 22.55 -5.40
N THR A 434 -8.03 23.06 -4.20
CA THR A 434 -7.69 22.21 -3.05
C THR A 434 -8.44 22.71 -1.81
N ARG A 435 -9.24 21.83 -1.19
CA ARG A 435 -10.08 22.12 -0.01
C ARG A 435 -9.58 21.50 1.29
N ILE A 436 -8.44 20.81 1.29
CA ILE A 436 -8.22 19.73 2.28
C ILE A 436 -7.03 19.96 3.22
N LYS A 437 -6.18 20.97 2.99
CA LYS A 437 -5.29 21.51 4.03
C LYS A 437 -5.49 23.00 4.11
N GLY A 438 -5.59 23.54 5.32
CA GLY A 438 -5.85 24.96 5.57
C GLY A 438 -4.68 25.82 5.11
N VAL A 439 -4.61 26.06 3.80
CA VAL A 439 -3.72 27.05 3.19
C VAL A 439 -4.04 28.37 3.86
N GLN A 440 -3.00 29.00 4.40
CA GLN A 440 -3.10 30.27 5.08
C GLN A 440 -2.43 31.36 4.25
N GLU A 441 -2.81 32.60 4.55
CA GLU A 441 -2.02 33.74 4.14
C GLU A 441 -0.60 33.59 4.67
N ASP A 442 0.39 34.01 3.87
CA ASP A 442 1.81 33.85 4.15
C ASP A 442 2.34 32.39 4.09
N ASP A 443 1.64 31.44 3.46
CA ASP A 443 2.29 30.19 3.05
C ASP A 443 3.26 30.43 1.88
N ILE A 444 4.40 29.73 1.86
CA ILE A 444 5.49 29.98 0.91
C ILE A 444 5.41 28.95 -0.22
N LEU A 445 5.48 29.43 -1.46
CA LEU A 445 5.55 28.61 -2.66
C LEU A 445 7.01 28.47 -3.12
N CYS A 446 7.49 27.24 -3.26
CA CYS A 446 8.85 26.97 -3.75
C CYS A 446 8.89 25.76 -4.68
N VAL A 447 10.00 25.64 -5.44
CA VAL A 447 10.30 24.48 -6.27
C VAL A 447 11.66 23.92 -5.86
N LEU A 448 11.70 22.62 -5.60
CA LEU A 448 12.94 21.89 -5.40
C LEU A 448 13.56 21.49 -6.74
N GLU A 449 14.88 21.45 -6.81
CA GLU A 449 15.58 20.99 -8.01
C GLU A 449 15.22 19.55 -8.35
N GLY A 450 14.69 19.32 -9.55
CA GLY A 450 14.28 18.00 -10.02
C GLY A 450 12.84 17.61 -9.68
N ALA A 451 12.13 18.44 -8.90
CA ALA A 451 10.69 18.28 -8.69
C ALA A 451 9.92 18.74 -9.94
N SER A 452 8.87 17.99 -10.30
CA SER A 452 8.04 18.33 -11.47
C SER A 452 7.00 19.41 -11.18
N ASN A 453 6.54 19.50 -9.93
CA ASN A 453 5.53 20.45 -9.48
C ASN A 453 6.05 21.29 -8.30
N PRO A 454 5.58 22.54 -8.15
CA PRO A 454 5.85 23.35 -6.97
C PRO A 454 5.21 22.77 -5.71
N ILE A 455 5.78 23.12 -4.57
CA ILE A 455 5.35 22.72 -3.23
C ILE A 455 4.97 23.96 -2.41
N LEU A 456 4.06 23.77 -1.45
CA LEU A 456 3.68 24.80 -0.49
C LEU A 456 4.19 24.44 0.90
N ILE A 457 4.91 25.37 1.52
CA ILE A 457 5.54 25.17 2.83
C ILE A 457 5.11 26.26 3.83
N ARG A 458 5.12 25.91 5.11
CA ARG A 458 4.84 26.81 6.23
C ARG A 458 5.96 26.75 7.25
N GLN A 459 6.33 27.92 7.77
CA GLN A 459 7.28 28.00 8.88
C GLN A 459 6.55 27.92 10.23
N SER A 460 7.01 27.04 11.12
CA SER A 460 6.53 26.93 12.51
C SER A 460 7.67 26.45 13.42
N GLY A 461 7.82 27.05 14.61
CA GLY A 461 8.81 26.62 15.61
C GLY A 461 10.28 26.66 15.15
N GLY A 462 10.60 27.43 14.11
CA GLY A 462 11.95 27.47 13.51
C GLY A 462 12.21 26.40 12.45
N LEU A 463 11.21 25.58 12.11
CA LEU A 463 11.27 24.54 11.10
C LEU A 463 10.31 24.84 9.93
N LEU A 464 10.55 24.19 8.79
CA LEU A 464 9.70 24.29 7.60
C LEU A 464 8.91 22.98 7.42
N PHE A 465 7.59 23.13 7.28
CA PHE A 465 6.66 22.02 7.10
C PHE A 465 6.04 22.05 5.71
N ILE A 466 5.95 20.90 5.06
CA ILE A 466 5.24 20.77 3.78
C ILE A 466 3.74 20.70 4.06
N ILE A 467 3.02 21.69 3.55
CA ILE A 467 1.56 21.73 3.57
C ILE A 467 1.03 20.99 2.36
N MET A 468 1.50 21.33 1.15
CA MET A 468 1.14 20.61 -0.08
C MET A 468 2.41 20.15 -0.81
N ILE A 469 2.45 18.86 -1.13
CA ILE A 469 3.59 18.18 -1.76
C ILE A 469 3.58 18.35 -3.29
N SER A 470 2.44 18.70 -3.88
CA SER A 470 2.32 18.90 -5.32
C SER A 470 1.19 19.86 -5.66
N ILE A 471 1.51 20.91 -6.41
CA ILE A 471 0.55 21.85 -6.98
C ILE A 471 0.58 21.76 -8.51
N SER A 472 -0.54 21.41 -9.14
CA SER A 472 -0.67 21.56 -10.60
C SER A 472 -0.66 23.03 -10.99
N THR A 473 0.30 23.41 -11.82
CA THR A 473 0.34 24.74 -12.43
C THR A 473 -0.62 24.80 -13.62
N PRO A 474 -1.40 25.88 -13.80
CA PRO A 474 -2.25 26.03 -14.97
C PRO A 474 -1.37 26.20 -16.22
N LYS A 475 -1.44 25.20 -17.11
CA LYS A 475 -0.88 25.12 -18.48
C LYS A 475 -0.08 26.33 -18.97
N GLN A 476 1.25 26.27 -18.87
CA GLN A 476 2.22 26.46 -19.97
C GLN A 476 3.62 26.46 -19.35
N GLN A 477 4.28 25.32 -19.48
CA GLN A 477 5.70 25.14 -19.19
C GLN A 477 6.47 25.75 -20.37
N GLU A 478 6.76 27.05 -20.29
CA GLU A 478 7.95 27.60 -20.91
C GLU A 478 8.94 27.85 -19.76
N ASP A 479 10.07 27.15 -19.86
CA ASP A 479 11.24 27.13 -18.99
C ASP A 479 11.20 28.07 -17.77
N LEU A 480 11.15 27.48 -16.55
CA LEU A 480 11.50 28.24 -15.35
C LEU A 480 12.85 28.93 -15.62
N PRO A 481 12.97 30.26 -15.40
CA PRO A 481 14.22 30.96 -15.62
C PRO A 481 15.32 30.29 -14.80
N PRO A 482 16.57 30.25 -15.29
CA PRO A 482 17.70 29.81 -14.48
C PRO A 482 17.73 30.66 -13.21
N THR A 483 17.38 30.05 -12.09
CA THR A 483 17.22 30.74 -10.82
C THR A 483 18.57 31.25 -10.34
N SER A 484 18.62 32.53 -9.98
CA SER A 484 19.83 33.21 -9.51
C SER A 484 20.21 32.86 -8.06
N ALA A 485 19.27 32.36 -7.25
CA ALA A 485 19.51 31.89 -5.89
C ALA A 485 18.87 30.50 -5.66
N SER A 486 19.69 29.54 -5.24
CA SER A 486 19.29 28.19 -4.84
C SER A 486 19.68 27.99 -3.38
N TRP A 487 18.70 27.68 -2.53
CA TRP A 487 18.88 27.49 -1.10
C TRP A 487 18.76 26.03 -0.72
N LYS A 488 19.47 25.64 0.34
CA LYS A 488 19.35 24.29 0.92
C LYS A 488 18.11 24.23 1.80
N PHE A 489 17.06 23.58 1.30
CA PHE A 489 15.84 23.32 2.04
C PHE A 489 16.00 22.10 2.96
N VAL A 490 15.52 22.23 4.19
CA VAL A 490 15.29 21.13 5.14
C VAL A 490 13.83 21.17 5.54
N LEU A 491 13.05 20.24 4.98
CA LEU A 491 11.60 20.22 5.07
C LEU A 491 11.13 19.03 5.88
N THR A 492 10.10 19.23 6.69
CA THR A 492 9.40 18.15 7.39
C THR A 492 8.06 17.90 6.72
N TRP A 493 7.80 16.67 6.31
CA TRP A 493 6.51 16.27 5.78
C TRP A 493 5.85 15.27 6.73
N ASP A 494 4.74 15.67 7.34
CA ASP A 494 3.93 14.81 8.18
C ASP A 494 2.61 14.46 7.49
N LEU A 495 2.35 13.17 7.30
CA LEU A 495 1.12 12.68 6.70
C LEU A 495 0.00 12.46 7.71
N ASP A 496 0.27 12.39 9.01
CA ASP A 496 -0.72 11.95 10.00
C ASP A 496 -1.53 13.06 10.65
N GLU A 497 -1.24 14.35 10.35
CA GLU A 497 -1.88 15.57 10.91
C GLU A 497 -2.70 15.30 12.17
N LYS A 498 -2.02 14.91 13.26
CA LYS A 498 -2.69 14.82 14.55
C LYS A 498 -3.07 16.24 14.93
N LYS A 499 -4.39 16.51 14.92
CA LYS A 499 -5.03 17.69 15.52
C LYS A 499 -4.21 18.16 16.73
N GLU A 500 -3.65 19.36 16.63
CA GLU A 500 -3.21 20.30 17.68
C GLU A 500 -3.15 19.78 19.12
N ASN A 501 -2.56 18.61 19.36
CA ASN A 501 -2.39 18.07 20.69
C ASN A 501 -0.93 17.64 20.83
N PRO A 502 -0.13 18.41 21.59
CA PRO A 502 1.26 18.14 21.82
C PRO A 502 1.39 16.95 22.77
N GLN A 503 1.18 15.73 22.28
CA GLN A 503 1.88 14.57 22.88
C GLN A 503 3.32 14.61 22.38
N ILE A 504 3.99 15.62 22.93
CA ILE A 504 5.39 16.00 22.87
C ILE A 504 6.24 14.82 23.35
N GLY A 505 7.29 14.52 22.60
CA GLY A 505 8.39 13.71 23.11
C GLY A 505 9.18 13.04 22.01
N ILE A 506 8.57 12.14 21.24
CA ILE A 506 9.32 11.20 20.39
C ILE A 506 9.41 11.66 18.93
N ALA A 507 8.30 12.15 18.36
CA ALA A 507 8.30 12.65 16.98
C ALA A 507 9.13 13.93 16.84
N GLU A 508 8.99 14.89 17.76
CA GLU A 508 9.82 16.10 17.75
C GLU A 508 11.30 15.80 18.00
N THR A 509 11.64 14.85 18.89
CA THR A 509 13.05 14.49 19.13
C THR A 509 13.64 13.75 17.94
N TRP A 510 12.94 12.78 17.35
CA TRP A 510 13.41 12.09 16.15
C TRP A 510 13.55 13.04 14.96
N VAL A 511 12.58 13.92 14.74
CA VAL A 511 12.64 14.94 13.66
C VAL A 511 13.84 15.85 13.91
N HIS A 512 14.01 16.35 15.14
CA HIS A 512 15.13 17.22 15.50
C HIS A 512 16.49 16.51 15.35
N GLU A 513 16.62 15.26 15.81
CA GLU A 513 17.83 14.45 15.61
C GLU A 513 18.11 14.17 14.13
N SER A 514 17.07 13.84 13.36
CA SER A 514 17.18 13.56 11.93
C SER A 514 17.63 14.78 11.15
N ILE A 515 17.08 15.96 11.48
CA ILE A 515 17.49 17.25 10.93
C ILE A 515 18.96 17.53 11.27
N LEU A 516 19.35 17.37 12.54
CA LEU A 516 20.73 17.57 12.98
C LEU A 516 21.72 16.63 12.30
N GLN A 517 21.31 15.41 11.96
CA GLN A 517 22.14 14.48 11.17
C GLN A 517 22.22 14.86 9.67
N CYS A 518 21.27 15.63 9.16
CA CYS A 518 21.30 16.14 7.77
C CYS A 518 22.16 17.41 7.63
N THR A 519 22.54 18.01 8.76
CA THR A 519 23.54 19.08 8.84
C THR A 519 24.95 18.51 9.04
N GLU A 520 25.98 19.28 8.72
CA GLU A 520 27.34 18.79 8.63
C GLU A 520 27.87 18.29 9.99
N PRO A 521 28.26 17.01 10.12
CA PRO A 521 28.46 16.35 11.41
C PRO A 521 29.72 16.81 12.17
N HIS A 522 30.59 17.59 11.52
CA HIS A 522 31.83 18.08 12.11
C HIS A 522 31.62 19.29 13.04
N PHE A 523 30.46 19.96 12.95
CA PHE A 523 30.15 21.09 13.79
C PHE A 523 29.42 20.69 15.08
N PRO A 524 29.69 21.38 16.21
CA PRO A 524 28.97 21.16 17.45
C PRO A 524 27.48 21.50 17.30
N GLU A 525 26.62 20.89 18.13
CA GLU A 525 25.17 21.02 18.02
C GLU A 525 24.64 22.47 17.94
N PRO A 526 25.12 23.43 18.76
CA PRO A 526 24.65 24.82 18.67
C PRO A 526 24.92 25.44 17.30
N VAL A 527 26.07 25.17 16.70
CA VAL A 527 26.44 25.67 15.36
C VAL A 527 25.54 25.05 14.29
N ARG A 528 25.22 23.76 14.39
CA ARG A 528 24.29 23.08 13.48
C ARG A 528 22.87 23.67 13.55
N ARG A 529 22.37 23.99 14.76
CA ARG A 529 21.09 24.69 14.95
C ARG A 529 21.12 26.12 14.38
N GLY A 530 22.25 26.80 14.51
CA GLY A 530 22.51 28.10 13.87
C GLY A 530 22.40 28.00 12.35
N HIS A 531 23.09 27.04 11.72
CA HIS A 531 23.03 26.87 10.25
C HIS A 531 21.62 26.58 9.74
N LEU A 532 20.86 25.74 10.45
CA LEU A 532 19.46 25.47 10.11
C LEU A 532 18.62 26.74 10.19
N SER A 533 18.74 27.48 11.30
CA SER A 533 17.99 28.73 11.51
C SER A 533 18.35 29.78 10.46
N ARG A 534 19.65 29.92 10.12
CA ARG A 534 20.14 30.78 9.04
C ARG A 534 19.48 30.43 7.69
N GLY A 535 19.45 29.15 7.33
CA GLY A 535 18.80 28.71 6.08
C GLY A 535 17.30 28.99 6.02
N VAL A 536 16.57 28.77 7.12
CA VAL A 536 15.14 29.10 7.22
C VAL A 536 14.92 30.61 7.08
N ALA A 537 15.77 31.42 7.71
CA ALA A 537 15.68 32.89 7.64
C ALA A 537 15.97 33.43 6.23
N GLN A 538 16.92 32.85 5.50
CA GLN A 538 17.18 33.16 4.09
C GLN A 538 15.93 32.90 3.23
N ILE A 539 15.31 31.73 3.39
CA ILE A 539 14.08 31.36 2.66
C ILE A 539 12.92 32.33 2.97
N LEU A 540 12.77 32.73 4.24
CA LEU A 540 11.73 33.71 4.63
C LEU A 540 12.01 35.11 4.08
N SER A 541 13.27 35.52 4.03
CA SER A 541 13.69 36.80 3.46
C SER A 541 13.32 36.87 1.98
N ASP A 542 13.64 35.82 1.21
CA ASP A 542 13.28 35.73 -0.21
C ASP A 542 11.77 35.63 -0.44
N ALA A 543 11.03 35.01 0.48
CA ALA A 543 9.57 34.99 0.44
C ALA A 543 8.93 36.36 0.81
N GLY A 544 9.71 37.34 1.27
CA GLY A 544 9.23 38.66 1.69
C GLY A 544 8.59 38.67 3.09
N GLN A 545 8.86 37.68 3.94
CA GLN A 545 8.41 37.62 5.34
C GLN A 545 9.48 38.17 6.28
N LEU A 546 9.77 39.46 6.11
CA LEU A 546 10.94 40.11 6.70
C LEU A 546 10.95 40.11 8.23
N GLU A 547 9.78 40.29 8.87
CA GLU A 547 9.67 40.28 10.34
C GLU A 547 10.07 38.93 10.93
N LYS A 548 9.49 37.83 10.41
CA LYS A 548 9.81 36.46 10.83
C LYS A 548 11.26 36.10 10.48
N ALA A 549 11.77 36.56 9.34
CA ALA A 549 13.15 36.34 8.93
C ALA A 549 14.14 36.94 9.95
N VAL A 550 13.93 38.19 10.35
CA VAL A 550 14.75 38.88 11.37
C VAL A 550 14.73 38.14 12.70
N GLU A 551 13.57 37.72 13.20
CA GLU A 551 13.46 36.97 14.46
C GLU A 551 14.27 35.66 14.42
N ILE A 552 14.21 34.92 13.31
CA ILE A 552 14.96 33.66 13.16
C ILE A 552 16.45 33.90 12.98
N PHE A 553 16.86 34.96 12.27
CA PHE A 553 18.28 35.35 12.19
C PHE A 553 18.85 35.71 13.57
N GLU A 554 18.10 36.44 14.40
CA GLU A 554 18.50 36.74 15.79
C GLU A 554 18.69 35.44 16.61
N LYS A 555 17.77 34.47 16.47
CA LYS A 555 17.91 33.14 17.10
C LYS A 555 19.15 32.39 16.59
N SER A 556 19.42 32.44 15.29
CA SER A 556 20.61 31.84 14.67
C SER A 556 21.90 32.39 15.29
N ILE A 557 22.00 33.71 15.44
CA ILE A 557 23.15 34.37 16.07
C ILE A 557 23.26 34.03 17.55
N ALA A 558 22.14 33.94 18.27
CA ALA A 558 22.15 33.51 19.67
C ALA A 558 22.78 32.11 19.83
N TYR A 559 22.51 31.18 18.90
CA TYR A 559 23.17 29.88 18.88
C TYR A 559 24.67 29.99 18.59
N TYR A 560 25.07 30.77 17.59
CA TYR A 560 26.49 30.98 17.27
C TYR A 560 27.28 31.59 18.42
N ASN A 561 26.68 32.53 19.17
CA ASN A 561 27.32 33.20 20.31
C ASN A 561 27.72 32.23 21.43
N THR A 562 27.10 31.04 21.52
CA THR A 562 27.43 30.07 22.57
C THR A 562 28.76 29.36 22.36
N THR A 563 29.20 29.22 21.10
CA THR A 563 30.34 28.37 20.74
C THR A 563 31.37 29.06 19.84
N LEU A 564 30.95 29.97 18.97
CA LEU A 564 31.81 30.62 17.98
C LEU A 564 32.37 31.94 18.51
N THR A 565 33.62 32.23 18.15
CA THR A 565 34.24 33.52 18.47
C THR A 565 33.56 34.65 17.71
N GLU A 566 33.71 35.88 18.19
CA GLU A 566 33.12 37.07 17.55
C GLU A 566 33.62 37.29 16.12
N THR A 567 34.76 36.71 15.78
CA THR A 567 35.47 36.84 14.52
C THR A 567 35.31 35.61 13.60
N ASP A 568 34.46 34.64 13.94
CA ASP A 568 34.24 33.49 13.07
C ASP A 568 33.55 33.88 11.75
N SER A 569 34.04 33.39 10.60
CA SER A 569 33.47 33.66 9.27
C SER A 569 31.99 33.38 9.19
N THR A 570 31.56 32.23 9.72
CA THR A 570 30.16 31.79 9.63
C THR A 570 29.20 32.71 10.39
N ARG A 571 29.66 33.25 11.53
CA ARG A 571 28.93 34.21 12.34
C ARG A 571 28.89 35.59 11.69
N VAL A 572 30.02 36.06 11.16
CA VAL A 572 30.12 37.38 10.52
C VAL A 572 29.24 37.44 9.26
N GLU A 573 29.23 36.39 8.44
CA GLU A 573 28.32 36.28 7.30
C GLU A 573 26.84 36.29 7.73
N CYS A 574 26.48 35.56 8.79
CA CYS A 574 25.10 35.57 9.30
C CYS A 574 24.68 36.96 9.81
N LEU A 575 25.60 37.72 10.41
CA LEU A 575 25.37 39.11 10.82
C LEU A 575 25.19 40.04 9.62
N ALA A 576 25.92 39.80 8.52
CA ALA A 576 25.74 40.54 7.28
C ALA A 576 24.36 40.29 6.67
N GLU A 577 23.93 39.02 6.61
CA GLU A 577 22.59 38.64 6.13
C GLU A 577 21.47 39.23 7.01
N LEU A 578 21.63 39.20 8.35
CA LEU A 578 20.69 39.86 9.25
C LEU A 578 20.62 41.37 9.01
N ALA A 579 21.76 42.01 8.72
CA ALA A 579 21.78 43.44 8.44
C ALA A 579 21.05 43.80 7.15
N VAL A 580 21.19 42.98 6.10
CA VAL A 580 20.39 43.09 4.86
C VAL A 580 18.91 42.92 5.17
N ALA A 581 18.52 41.91 5.97
CA ALA A 581 17.14 41.71 6.38
C ALA A 581 16.56 42.91 7.16
N TYR A 582 17.33 43.50 8.09
CA TYR A 582 16.93 44.74 8.77
C TYR A 582 16.80 45.93 7.83
N GLY A 583 17.66 46.04 6.82
CA GLY A 583 17.58 47.06 5.77
C GLY A 583 16.26 46.94 5.00
N SER A 584 15.94 45.73 4.53
CA SER A 584 14.67 45.43 3.85
C SER A 584 13.46 45.69 4.75
N PHE A 585 13.56 45.44 6.06
CA PHE A 585 12.53 45.73 7.05
C PHE A 585 12.53 47.19 7.55
N GLN A 586 13.28 48.09 6.89
CA GLN A 586 13.37 49.53 7.18
C GLN A 586 13.91 49.89 8.58
N GLN A 587 14.64 48.98 9.24
CA GLN A 587 15.34 49.23 10.51
C GLN A 587 16.78 49.71 10.28
N TRP A 588 16.91 50.84 9.57
CA TRP A 588 18.19 51.36 9.08
C TRP A 588 19.29 51.53 10.15
N PRO A 589 19.02 52.04 11.37
CA PRO A 589 20.06 52.22 12.38
C PRO A 589 20.68 50.90 12.85
N LYS A 590 19.88 49.84 12.96
CA LYS A 590 20.36 48.51 13.35
C LYS A 590 21.17 47.86 12.23
N ALA A 591 20.67 47.93 11.00
CA ALA A 591 21.36 47.43 9.81
C ALA A 591 22.76 48.07 9.67
N LYS A 592 22.83 49.40 9.80
CA LYS A 592 24.09 50.14 9.77
C LYS A 592 25.08 49.65 10.85
N GLY A 593 24.63 49.59 12.10
CA GLY A 593 25.48 49.19 13.22
C GLY A 593 26.09 47.79 13.04
N LEU A 594 25.30 46.86 12.49
CA LEU A 594 25.76 45.51 12.19
C LEU A 594 26.74 45.46 11.01
N LEU A 595 26.48 46.18 9.92
CA LEU A 595 27.39 46.22 8.76
C LEU A 595 28.74 46.85 9.11
N GLU A 596 28.75 47.93 9.90
CA GLU A 596 30.01 48.52 10.40
C GLU A 596 30.82 47.53 11.24
N PHE A 597 30.15 46.71 12.06
CA PHE A 597 30.80 45.64 12.83
C PHE A 597 31.35 44.54 11.91
N VAL A 598 30.55 44.06 10.96
CA VAL A 598 30.92 43.02 9.98
C VAL A 598 32.15 43.45 9.17
N ILE A 599 32.19 44.70 8.69
CA ILE A 599 33.33 45.23 7.93
C ILE A 599 34.59 45.27 8.78
N ARG A 600 34.50 45.75 10.04
CA ARG A 600 35.64 45.77 10.96
C ARG A 600 36.16 44.37 11.26
N ALA A 601 35.26 43.42 11.51
CA ALA A 601 35.61 42.02 11.72
C ALA A 601 36.27 41.40 10.48
N GLY A 602 35.77 41.74 9.29
CA GLY A 602 36.33 41.25 8.03
C GLY A 602 37.74 41.74 7.72
N TYR A 603 38.02 43.02 8.01
CA TYR A 603 39.39 43.55 7.93
C TYR A 603 40.33 42.93 8.95
N ALA A 604 39.85 42.65 10.17
CA ALA A 604 40.67 42.05 11.23
C ALA A 604 41.07 40.59 10.92
N ASN A 605 40.25 39.86 10.15
CA ASN A 605 40.44 38.45 9.83
C ASN A 605 41.02 38.18 8.44
N CYS A 606 41.40 39.22 7.68
CA CYS A 606 41.87 39.09 6.31
C CYS A 606 40.91 38.32 5.39
N TYR A 607 39.60 38.60 5.45
CA TYR A 607 38.66 38.04 4.46
C TYR A 607 39.03 38.47 3.04
N ASP A 608 38.54 37.70 2.08
CA ASP A 608 38.78 37.95 0.67
C ASP A 608 38.24 39.33 0.29
N PHE A 609 39.04 40.13 -0.41
CA PHE A 609 38.74 41.55 -0.64
C PHE A 609 37.38 41.76 -1.35
N SER A 610 36.98 40.77 -2.16
CA SER A 610 35.67 40.71 -2.82
C SER A 610 34.48 40.70 -1.84
N GLN A 611 34.58 39.94 -0.73
CA GLN A 611 33.51 39.84 0.26
C GLN A 611 33.36 41.14 1.05
N VAL A 612 34.49 41.76 1.42
CA VAL A 612 34.49 43.05 2.12
C VAL A 612 33.91 44.17 1.25
N ILE A 613 34.21 44.18 -0.06
CA ILE A 613 33.56 45.07 -1.02
C ILE A 613 32.04 44.83 -1.03
N GLY A 614 31.59 43.57 -1.04
CA GLY A 614 30.16 43.25 -0.97
C GLY A 614 29.47 43.86 0.25
N PHE A 615 30.07 43.73 1.44
CA PHE A 615 29.52 44.34 2.66
C PHE A 615 29.54 45.87 2.62
N LEU A 616 30.57 46.48 2.01
CA LEU A 616 30.64 47.94 1.82
C LEU A 616 29.54 48.43 0.86
N THR A 617 29.27 47.70 -0.23
CA THR A 617 28.19 48.06 -1.16
C THR A 617 26.82 48.03 -0.48
N GLU A 618 26.57 47.02 0.36
CA GLU A 618 25.34 46.94 1.17
C GLU A 618 25.27 48.07 2.21
N LEU A 619 26.38 48.41 2.87
CA LEU A 619 26.43 49.53 3.81
C LEU A 619 26.11 50.86 3.12
N ILE A 620 26.68 51.12 1.95
CA ILE A 620 26.40 52.33 1.16
C ILE A 620 24.92 52.39 0.81
N PHE A 621 24.33 51.26 0.39
CA PHE A 621 22.89 51.18 0.11
C PHE A 621 22.04 51.53 1.34
N VAL A 622 22.34 50.93 2.50
CA VAL A 622 21.67 51.19 3.78
C VAL A 622 21.82 52.65 4.22
N LEU A 623 23.01 53.24 4.08
CA LEU A 623 23.27 54.64 4.44
C LEU A 623 22.47 55.61 3.57
N LYS A 624 22.40 55.34 2.26
CA LYS A 624 21.64 56.14 1.30
C LYS A 624 20.14 56.08 1.56
N MET A 625 19.59 54.89 1.77
CA MET A 625 18.15 54.70 2.03
C MET A 625 17.73 55.17 3.43
N GLY A 626 18.62 55.03 4.43
CA GLY A 626 18.40 55.49 5.80
C GLY A 626 18.61 56.99 6.03
N GLY A 627 19.03 57.75 5.01
CA GLY A 627 19.22 59.21 5.10
C GLY A 627 20.50 59.65 5.82
N PHE A 628 21.51 58.79 5.93
CA PHE A 628 22.78 59.06 6.61
C PHE A 628 23.80 59.77 5.70
N VAL A 629 23.44 60.94 5.16
CA VAL A 629 24.16 61.64 4.08
C VAL A 629 25.65 61.92 4.37
N TYR A 630 26.00 62.24 5.62
CA TYR A 630 27.39 62.53 5.99
C TYR A 630 28.27 61.29 6.01
N GLU A 631 27.72 60.17 6.48
CA GLU A 631 28.44 58.90 6.60
C GLU A 631 28.53 58.19 5.26
N ASP A 632 27.48 58.29 4.42
CA ASP A 632 27.50 57.83 3.03
C ASP A 632 28.69 58.43 2.25
N ARG A 633 28.87 59.76 2.32
CA ARG A 633 30.02 60.44 1.68
C ARG A 633 31.36 59.98 2.23
N LYS A 634 31.44 59.66 3.52
CA LYS A 634 32.67 59.19 4.15
C LYS A 634 33.02 57.77 3.69
N TRP A 635 32.03 56.88 3.62
CA TRP A 635 32.22 55.49 3.22
C TRP A 635 32.36 55.30 1.70
N GLN A 636 31.79 56.18 0.87
CA GLN A 636 32.07 56.19 -0.57
C GLN A 636 33.51 56.61 -0.91
N ALA A 637 34.18 57.33 0.00
CA ALA A 637 35.56 57.77 -0.17
C ALA A 637 36.59 56.73 0.32
N VAL A 638 36.15 55.78 1.16
CA VAL A 638 36.91 54.61 1.63
C VAL A 638 36.79 53.52 0.59
#